data_AF-A0A7D5GMD8-F1
#
_entry.id   AF-A0A7D5GMD8-F1
#
_cell.length_a   1.000
_cell.length_b   1.000
_cell.length_c   1.000
_cell.angle_alpha   90.00
_cell.angle_beta   90.00
_cell.angle_gamma   90.00
#
_symmetry.space_group_name_H-M   'P 1'
#
loop_
_entity.id
_entity.type
_entity.pdbx_description
1 polymer ?
#
loop_
_entity_poly.entity_id
_entity_poly.type
_entity_poly.pdbx_seq_one_letter_code
_entity_poly.pdbx_strand_id
1 'polypeptide(L)'
;MPKTIPRIGRQDLLKGIEKLAQIVHFRGELTEDELRDEMEAINRDRNSKLFKSIDGWFKFTLQDENRSIEILKQDNDHIELTDEGLKLLNAPDFRVAAFHLLERKSRTNFTYFHTLLQELDRKVQAGNYDMGADLADTVNTLMKDTISGNKVTAGAIASFLRDFEIVVEEDGRWHIDPAQYTYFRGEDADIVEDILAEHGNRMDLAEIQRVLTMDFKWSEQQVESILQQLQDENRAATDRYEGKTVIELVTT
;
A
#
# COMPACT_ATOMS: atom_id res chain seq x y z
N MET A 1 -22.11 16.97 0.89
CA MET A 1 -21.03 16.78 -0.09
C MET A 1 -20.21 15.59 0.33
N PRO A 2 -20.00 14.60 -0.52
CA PRO A 2 -19.07 13.56 -0.16
C PRO A 2 -17.68 14.19 -0.17
N LYS A 3 -17.03 14.14 0.99
CA LYS A 3 -15.82 14.93 1.25
C LYS A 3 -14.60 14.03 1.06
N THR A 4 -13.47 14.60 0.70
CA THR A 4 -12.43 13.96 -0.10
C THR A 4 -11.15 13.75 0.74
N ILE A 5 -10.16 12.96 0.30
CA ILE A 5 -8.81 12.94 0.94
C ILE A 5 -8.27 14.38 0.97
N PRO A 6 -7.53 14.80 2.02
CA PRO A 6 -6.97 16.15 2.08
C PRO A 6 -6.19 16.51 0.81
N ARG A 7 -6.12 17.80 0.50
CA ARG A 7 -5.50 18.30 -0.73
C ARG A 7 -3.97 18.23 -0.62
N ILE A 8 -3.42 17.03 -0.70
CA ILE A 8 -1.99 16.76 -0.47
C ILE A 8 -1.17 16.87 -1.78
N GLY A 9 -1.82 16.79 -2.95
CA GLY A 9 -1.21 17.06 -4.26
C GLY A 9 -0.28 15.94 -4.78
N ARG A 10 0.26 16.11 -5.99
CA ARG A 10 1.17 15.16 -6.64
C ARG A 10 2.58 15.30 -6.02
N GLN A 11 2.90 14.43 -5.08
CA GLN A 11 4.20 14.31 -4.41
C GLN A 11 4.48 12.83 -4.06
N ASP A 12 5.63 12.57 -3.45
CA ASP A 12 6.04 11.26 -2.92
C ASP A 12 5.39 11.08 -1.53
N LEU A 13 4.15 10.59 -1.53
CA LEU A 13 3.31 10.47 -0.35
C LEU A 13 3.80 9.38 0.57
N LEU A 14 4.23 8.25 0.03
CA LEU A 14 4.70 7.14 0.86
C LEU A 14 5.94 7.54 1.67
N LYS A 15 6.91 8.19 1.02
CA LYS A 15 8.08 8.76 1.70
C LYS A 15 7.70 9.88 2.68
N GLY A 16 6.66 10.65 2.37
CA GLY A 16 6.16 11.69 3.28
C GLY A 16 5.60 11.08 4.58
N ILE A 17 4.83 10.00 4.48
CA ILE A 17 4.32 9.24 5.64
C ILE A 17 5.50 8.68 6.46
N GLU A 18 6.44 8.01 5.79
CA GLU A 18 7.62 7.42 6.44
C GLU A 18 8.43 8.49 7.19
N LYS A 19 8.74 9.59 6.50
CA LYS A 19 9.57 10.65 7.05
C LYS A 19 8.90 11.34 8.22
N LEU A 20 7.58 11.56 8.14
CA LEU A 20 6.81 12.14 9.23
C LEU A 20 6.85 11.24 10.47
N ALA A 21 6.63 9.94 10.29
CA ALA A 21 6.67 8.99 11.39
C ALA A 21 8.06 8.93 12.05
N GLN A 22 9.13 8.95 11.25
CA GLN A 22 10.50 9.00 11.75
C GLN A 22 10.79 10.26 12.57
N ILE A 23 10.38 11.45 12.10
CA ILE A 23 10.64 12.72 12.83
C ILE A 23 10.02 12.65 14.22
N VAL A 24 8.74 12.27 14.30
CA VAL A 24 8.00 12.16 15.56
C VAL A 24 8.63 11.09 16.46
N HIS A 25 8.98 9.93 15.91
CA HIS A 25 9.62 8.86 16.69
C HIS A 25 10.98 9.26 17.29
N PHE A 26 11.85 9.90 16.49
CA PHE A 26 13.21 10.23 16.93
C PHE A 26 13.26 11.43 17.87
N ARG A 27 12.36 12.40 17.70
CA ARG A 27 12.31 13.61 18.53
C ARG A 27 11.52 13.41 19.82
N GLY A 28 10.60 12.44 19.85
CA GLY A 28 9.79 12.12 21.02
C GLY A 28 8.65 13.13 21.20
N GLU A 29 8.86 14.14 22.03
CA GLU A 29 7.88 15.16 22.37
C GLU A 29 8.10 16.40 21.48
N LEU A 30 7.36 16.50 20.37
CA LEU A 30 7.33 17.69 19.51
C LEU A 30 5.99 18.39 19.63
N THR A 31 5.96 19.71 19.77
CA THR A 31 4.73 20.48 19.53
C THR A 31 4.33 20.45 18.05
N GLU A 32 3.09 20.82 17.74
CA GLU A 32 2.64 20.96 16.34
C GLU A 32 3.50 21.96 15.55
N ASP A 33 3.86 23.09 16.18
CA ASP A 33 4.68 24.14 15.57
C ASP A 33 6.11 23.64 15.29
N GLU A 34 6.72 22.89 16.21
CA GLU A 34 8.05 22.30 15.98
C GLU A 34 8.01 21.25 14.86
N LEU A 35 6.96 20.43 14.79
CA LEU A 35 6.80 19.47 13.70
C LEU A 35 6.59 20.19 12.36
N ARG A 36 5.83 21.29 12.34
CA ARG A 36 5.66 22.13 11.17
C ARG A 36 6.99 22.74 10.70
N ASP A 37 7.80 23.25 11.62
CA ASP A 37 9.14 23.79 11.32
C ASP A 37 10.06 22.73 10.70
N GLU A 38 10.04 21.49 11.22
CA GLU A 38 10.80 20.36 10.67
C GLU A 38 10.33 20.00 9.25
N MET A 39 9.01 19.96 9.02
CA MET A 39 8.43 19.72 7.69
C MET A 39 8.82 20.84 6.70
N GLU A 40 8.83 22.09 7.14
CA GLU A 40 9.30 23.22 6.33
C GLU A 40 10.79 23.13 6.03
N ALA A 41 11.61 22.78 7.02
CA ALA A 41 13.05 22.60 6.85
C ALA A 41 13.36 21.53 5.79
N ILE A 42 12.70 20.37 5.85
CA ILE A 42 12.83 19.30 4.84
C ILE A 42 12.45 19.78 3.44
N ASN A 43 11.48 20.69 3.35
CA ASN A 43 11.06 21.26 2.09
C ASN A 43 12.05 22.30 1.54
N ARG A 44 12.76 23.07 2.37
CA ARG A 44 13.64 24.18 1.93
C ARG A 44 14.67 23.71 0.91
N ASP A 45 15.30 22.57 1.15
CA ASP A 45 16.39 22.06 0.33
C ASP A 45 15.96 21.22 -0.88
N ARG A 46 14.64 21.13 -1.16
CA ARG A 46 14.10 20.29 -2.22
C ARG A 46 13.45 21.09 -3.34
N ASN A 47 13.82 20.72 -4.58
CA ASN A 47 13.15 21.19 -5.80
C ASN A 47 11.70 20.71 -5.87
N SER A 48 11.45 19.46 -5.45
CA SER A 48 10.11 18.91 -5.27
C SER A 48 9.80 18.80 -3.78
N LYS A 49 8.83 19.59 -3.31
CA LYS A 49 8.43 19.61 -1.90
C LYS A 49 7.81 18.27 -1.50
N LEU A 50 8.24 17.73 -0.35
CA LEU A 50 7.67 16.53 0.27
C LEU A 50 6.37 16.82 0.99
N PHE A 51 6.30 18.01 1.59
CA PHE A 51 5.16 18.44 2.40
C PHE A 51 4.50 19.68 1.77
N LYS A 52 3.91 19.56 0.57
CA LYS A 52 3.31 20.72 -0.15
C LYS A 52 2.16 21.41 0.58
N SER A 53 1.48 20.70 1.48
CA SER A 53 0.34 21.19 2.25
C SER A 53 0.43 20.64 3.67
N ILE A 54 1.14 21.35 4.55
CA ILE A 54 1.40 20.89 5.92
C ILE A 54 0.08 20.68 6.68
N ASP A 55 -0.88 21.61 6.58
CA ASP A 55 -2.23 21.42 7.15
C ASP A 55 -2.95 20.21 6.56
N GLY A 56 -2.71 19.92 5.28
CA GLY A 56 -3.24 18.75 4.61
C GLY A 56 -2.64 17.45 5.14
N TRP A 57 -1.36 17.47 5.51
CA TRP A 57 -0.67 16.36 6.16
C TRP A 57 -1.22 16.13 7.57
N PHE A 58 -1.32 17.16 8.41
CA PHE A 58 -1.91 17.03 9.75
C PHE A 58 -3.31 16.43 9.71
N LYS A 59 -4.18 16.93 8.82
CA LYS A 59 -5.53 16.36 8.59
C LYS A 59 -5.52 14.91 8.13
N PHE A 60 -4.46 14.48 7.46
CA PHE A 60 -4.35 13.12 6.94
C PHE A 60 -3.73 12.16 7.94
N THR A 61 -3.01 12.64 8.96
CA THR A 61 -2.21 11.77 9.84
C THR A 61 -2.62 11.79 11.31
N LEU A 62 -3.31 12.83 11.80
CA LEU A 62 -3.76 12.93 13.21
C LEU A 62 -4.99 12.07 13.52
N GLN A 63 -5.02 11.40 14.67
CA GLN A 63 -6.03 10.41 15.04
C GLN A 63 -7.47 10.98 15.08
N ASP A 64 -7.63 12.21 15.55
CA ASP A 64 -8.95 12.85 15.69
C ASP A 64 -9.41 13.58 14.43
N GLU A 65 -8.58 13.59 13.39
CA GLU A 65 -8.92 14.22 12.12
C GLU A 65 -9.75 13.28 11.24
N ASN A 66 -10.85 13.84 10.72
CA ASN A 66 -11.72 13.09 9.83
C ASN A 66 -10.96 12.73 8.55
N ARG A 67 -10.97 11.44 8.18
CA ARG A 67 -10.28 10.87 7.01
C ARG A 67 -8.77 10.73 7.15
N SER A 68 -8.31 10.67 8.38
CA SER A 68 -6.93 10.38 8.71
C SER A 68 -6.60 8.89 8.61
N ILE A 69 -5.32 8.60 8.35
CA ILE A 69 -4.71 7.28 8.54
C ILE A 69 -4.29 7.05 10.00
N GLU A 70 -4.42 8.07 10.85
CA GLU A 70 -4.29 8.00 12.32
C GLU A 70 -2.93 7.47 12.80
N ILE A 71 -1.84 7.94 12.20
CA ILE A 71 -0.48 7.56 12.59
C ILE A 71 0.12 8.48 13.67
N LEU A 72 -0.48 9.66 13.86
CA LEU A 72 -0.10 10.64 14.88
C LEU A 72 -1.27 10.86 15.85
N LYS A 73 -0.98 11.16 17.10
CA LYS A 73 -1.94 11.70 18.07
C LYS A 73 -1.36 12.93 18.73
N GLN A 74 -2.24 13.83 19.17
CA GLN A 74 -1.87 14.99 19.96
C GLN A 74 -2.29 14.73 21.40
N ASP A 75 -1.34 14.65 22.32
CA ASP A 75 -1.57 14.54 23.76
C ASP A 75 -0.86 15.69 24.47
N ASN A 76 -1.45 16.27 25.52
CA ASN A 76 -0.81 17.26 26.42
C ASN A 76 0.23 18.19 25.74
N ASP A 77 -0.20 18.91 24.70
CA ASP A 77 0.58 19.86 23.87
C ASP A 77 1.72 19.30 22.98
N HIS A 78 1.89 17.98 22.90
CA HIS A 78 2.85 17.33 22.01
C HIS A 78 2.18 16.36 21.02
N ILE A 79 2.88 16.10 19.93
CA ILE A 79 2.54 15.13 18.89
C ILE A 79 3.44 13.91 19.07
N GLU A 80 2.80 12.75 19.13
CA GLU A 80 3.47 11.46 19.25
C GLU A 80 2.90 10.46 18.23
N LEU A 81 3.58 9.33 18.05
CA LEU A 81 3.07 8.25 17.22
C LEU A 81 1.92 7.53 17.94
N THR A 82 0.89 7.16 17.18
CA THR A 82 -0.08 6.16 17.64
C THR A 82 0.53 4.76 17.60
N ASP A 83 -0.16 3.77 18.18
CA ASP A 83 0.20 2.36 18.00
C ASP A 83 0.28 1.96 16.53
N GLU A 84 -0.56 2.55 15.67
CA GLU A 84 -0.52 2.32 14.22
C GLU A 84 0.71 2.96 13.58
N GLY A 85 1.07 4.19 13.98
CA GLY A 85 2.29 4.85 13.53
C GLY A 85 3.55 4.07 13.94
N LEU A 86 3.57 3.54 15.16
CA LEU A 86 4.67 2.69 15.66
C LEU A 86 4.75 1.36 14.91
N LYS A 87 3.62 0.67 14.71
CA LYS A 87 3.59 -0.57 13.92
C LYS A 87 4.07 -0.35 12.49
N LEU A 88 3.62 0.74 11.87
CA LEU A 88 4.01 1.11 10.53
C LEU A 88 5.53 1.35 10.42
N LEU A 89 6.11 2.11 11.35
CA LEU A 89 7.53 2.44 11.34
C LEU A 89 8.43 1.22 11.62
N ASN A 90 7.96 0.27 12.43
CA ASN A 90 8.71 -0.93 12.80
C ASN A 90 8.42 -2.13 11.89
N ALA A 91 7.62 -1.95 10.84
CA ALA A 91 7.30 -3.03 9.91
C ALA A 91 8.56 -3.48 9.13
N PRO A 92 8.75 -4.79 8.92
CA PRO A 92 9.84 -5.29 8.06
C PRO A 92 9.78 -4.73 6.64
N ASP A 93 8.56 -4.56 6.12
CA ASP A 93 8.29 -3.86 4.88
C ASP A 93 7.32 -2.70 5.13
N PHE A 94 7.85 -1.48 5.08
CA PHE A 94 7.07 -0.26 5.26
C PHE A 94 6.02 -0.06 4.15
N ARG A 95 6.31 -0.43 2.89
CA ARG A 95 5.39 -0.24 1.76
C ARG A 95 4.16 -1.11 1.95
N VAL A 96 4.34 -2.38 2.30
CA VAL A 96 3.23 -3.31 2.56
C VAL A 96 2.40 -2.84 3.75
N ALA A 97 3.06 -2.49 4.87
CA ALA A 97 2.36 -2.00 6.05
C ALA A 97 1.58 -0.71 5.79
N ALA A 98 2.15 0.21 5.00
CA ALA A 98 1.47 1.44 4.58
C ALA A 98 0.25 1.15 3.69
N PHE A 99 0.38 0.24 2.73
CA PHE A 99 -0.73 -0.17 1.87
C PHE A 99 -1.87 -0.78 2.70
N HIS A 100 -1.58 -1.72 3.59
CA HIS A 100 -2.59 -2.34 4.47
C HIS A 100 -3.24 -1.33 5.41
N LEU A 101 -2.48 -0.38 5.96
CA LEU A 101 -3.03 0.71 6.76
C LEU A 101 -3.98 1.57 5.92
N LEU A 102 -3.56 1.97 4.71
CA LEU A 102 -4.37 2.77 3.81
C LEU A 102 -5.65 2.05 3.42
N GLU A 103 -5.56 0.77 3.06
CA GLU A 103 -6.72 -0.06 2.72
C GLU A 103 -7.67 -0.16 3.93
N ARG A 104 -7.18 -0.56 5.10
CA ARG A 104 -8.00 -0.73 6.31
C ARG A 104 -8.69 0.57 6.70
N LYS A 105 -7.95 1.68 6.77
CA LYS A 105 -8.50 3.00 7.11
C LYS A 105 -9.41 3.55 6.01
N SER A 106 -9.21 3.19 4.75
CA SER A 106 -10.10 3.61 3.68
C SER A 106 -11.52 3.03 3.81
N ARG A 107 -11.68 1.84 4.41
CA ARG A 107 -13.01 1.21 4.61
C ARG A 107 -13.92 2.02 5.54
N THR A 108 -13.35 2.76 6.49
CA THR A 108 -14.12 3.51 7.51
C THR A 108 -13.94 5.02 7.41
N ASN A 109 -12.75 5.49 7.08
CA ASN A 109 -12.36 6.91 7.21
C ASN A 109 -12.27 7.62 5.85
N PHE A 110 -11.77 6.98 4.79
CA PHE A 110 -11.64 7.60 3.46
C PHE A 110 -11.94 6.63 2.29
N THR A 111 -13.22 6.44 2.02
CA THR A 111 -13.75 5.38 1.13
C THR A 111 -13.32 5.43 -0.34
N TYR A 112 -12.80 6.56 -0.85
CA TYR A 112 -12.34 6.67 -2.25
C TYR A 112 -11.23 5.69 -2.61
N PHE A 113 -10.29 5.47 -1.68
CA PHE A 113 -9.19 4.54 -1.93
C PHE A 113 -9.73 3.10 -2.01
N HIS A 114 -10.63 2.71 -1.09
CA HIS A 114 -11.30 1.41 -1.15
C HIS A 114 -12.08 1.20 -2.44
N THR A 115 -12.89 2.17 -2.87
CA THR A 115 -13.62 2.10 -4.14
C THR A 115 -12.66 1.91 -5.31
N LEU A 116 -11.56 2.69 -5.36
CA LEU A 116 -10.61 2.53 -6.44
C LEU A 116 -10.03 1.11 -6.46
N LEU A 117 -9.66 0.54 -5.30
CA LEU A 117 -9.16 -0.83 -5.24
C LEU A 117 -10.19 -1.82 -5.82
N GLN A 118 -11.49 -1.66 -5.54
CA GLN A 118 -12.52 -2.50 -6.15
C GLN A 118 -12.57 -2.37 -7.69
N GLU A 119 -12.36 -1.18 -8.24
CA GLU A 119 -12.28 -1.00 -9.70
C GLU A 119 -10.99 -1.56 -10.30
N LEU A 120 -9.87 -1.44 -9.59
CA LEU A 120 -8.61 -2.05 -10.00
C LEU A 120 -8.71 -3.59 -9.96
N ASP A 121 -9.37 -4.17 -8.96
CA ASP A 121 -9.65 -5.62 -8.92
C ASP A 121 -10.40 -6.08 -10.17
N ARG A 122 -11.48 -5.39 -10.56
CA ARG A 122 -12.23 -5.72 -11.77
C ARG A 122 -11.39 -5.59 -13.03
N LYS A 123 -10.55 -4.56 -13.10
CA LYS A 123 -9.64 -4.34 -14.24
C LYS A 123 -8.60 -5.44 -14.35
N VAL A 124 -7.98 -5.85 -13.24
CA VAL A 124 -7.00 -6.94 -13.21
C VAL A 124 -7.65 -8.28 -13.55
N GLN A 125 -8.81 -8.60 -12.96
CA GLN A 125 -9.58 -9.82 -13.29
C GLN A 125 -10.00 -9.89 -14.77
N ALA A 126 -10.26 -8.74 -15.41
CA ALA A 126 -10.59 -8.65 -16.81
C ALA A 126 -9.36 -8.60 -17.75
N GLY A 127 -8.14 -8.64 -17.22
CA GLY A 127 -6.90 -8.45 -18.00
C GLY A 127 -6.77 -7.06 -18.62
N ASN A 128 -7.46 -6.05 -18.08
CA ASN A 128 -7.50 -4.68 -18.58
C ASN A 128 -6.60 -3.76 -17.76
N TYR A 129 -5.31 -3.76 -18.07
CA TYR A 129 -4.31 -3.01 -17.31
C TYR A 129 -4.16 -1.53 -17.72
N ASP A 130 -4.81 -1.06 -18.79
CA ASP A 130 -4.67 0.33 -19.25
C ASP A 130 -5.29 1.33 -18.26
N MET A 131 -4.47 2.31 -17.87
CA MET A 131 -4.82 3.45 -17.02
C MET A 131 -4.74 4.79 -17.78
N GLY A 132 -4.55 4.75 -19.10
CA GLY A 132 -4.62 5.92 -19.98
C GLY A 132 -3.42 6.86 -19.88
N ALA A 133 -3.45 7.97 -20.64
CA ALA A 133 -2.34 8.93 -20.71
C ALA A 133 -2.28 9.90 -19.51
N ASP A 134 -3.42 10.16 -18.86
CA ASP A 134 -3.50 10.97 -17.64
C ASP A 134 -4.04 10.12 -16.49
N LEU A 135 -3.11 9.61 -15.66
CA LEU A 135 -3.43 8.78 -14.52
C LEU A 135 -4.41 9.44 -13.54
N ALA A 136 -4.28 10.75 -13.29
CA ALA A 136 -5.12 11.43 -12.30
C ALA A 136 -6.55 11.59 -12.83
N ASP A 137 -6.72 11.89 -14.12
CA ASP A 137 -8.05 11.96 -14.74
C ASP A 137 -8.69 10.56 -14.89
N THR A 138 -7.91 9.51 -15.14
CA THR A 138 -8.38 8.12 -15.12
C THR A 138 -8.83 7.72 -13.72
N VAL A 139 -8.00 7.90 -12.70
CA VAL A 139 -8.37 7.63 -11.30
C VAL A 139 -9.60 8.43 -10.89
N ASN A 140 -9.68 9.70 -11.28
CA ASN A 140 -10.88 10.52 -11.04
C ASN A 140 -12.12 9.91 -11.68
N THR A 141 -11.99 9.33 -12.88
CA THR A 141 -13.11 8.69 -13.59
C THR A 141 -13.52 7.38 -12.94
N LEU A 142 -12.57 6.53 -12.54
CA LEU A 142 -12.86 5.28 -11.82
C LEU A 142 -13.56 5.51 -10.48
N MET A 143 -13.39 6.69 -9.86
CA MET A 143 -14.09 7.04 -8.61
C MET A 143 -15.46 7.69 -8.80
N LYS A 144 -15.82 8.17 -10.00
CA LYS A 144 -17.02 9.02 -10.23
C LYS A 144 -18.34 8.32 -9.92
N ASP A 145 -18.39 7.00 -10.08
CA ASP A 145 -19.64 6.23 -10.00
C ASP A 145 -20.12 5.99 -8.55
N THR A 146 -19.27 6.25 -7.55
CA THR A 146 -19.59 6.06 -6.13
C THR A 146 -19.60 7.37 -5.35
N ILE A 147 -18.79 8.35 -5.77
CA ILE A 147 -18.66 9.61 -5.05
C ILE A 147 -18.35 10.74 -6.03
N SER A 148 -18.93 11.94 -5.84
CA SER A 148 -18.62 13.15 -6.62
C SER A 148 -17.09 13.34 -6.73
N GLY A 149 -16.50 12.94 -7.87
CA GLY A 149 -15.05 12.87 -8.03
C GLY A 149 -14.36 14.21 -7.74
N ASN A 150 -13.30 14.18 -6.94
CA ASN A 150 -12.45 15.33 -6.67
C ASN A 150 -11.08 15.10 -7.27
N LYS A 151 -10.70 15.94 -8.24
CA LYS A 151 -9.39 15.90 -8.93
C LYS A 151 -8.20 15.89 -7.97
N VAL A 152 -8.30 16.55 -6.81
CA VAL A 152 -7.18 16.58 -5.86
C VAL A 152 -7.00 15.24 -5.14
N THR A 153 -8.10 14.59 -4.76
CA THR A 153 -8.06 13.25 -4.18
C THR A 153 -7.65 12.21 -5.20
N ALA A 154 -8.12 12.36 -6.44
CA ALA A 154 -7.64 11.52 -7.54
C ALA A 154 -6.12 11.66 -7.73
N GLY A 155 -5.59 12.89 -7.66
CA GLY A 155 -4.16 13.14 -7.71
C GLY A 155 -3.38 12.52 -6.54
N ALA A 156 -3.91 12.57 -5.32
CA ALA A 156 -3.28 11.94 -4.16
C ALA A 156 -3.28 10.40 -4.28
N ILE A 157 -4.40 9.82 -4.71
CA ILE A 157 -4.49 8.37 -4.92
C ILE A 157 -3.60 7.92 -6.08
N ALA A 158 -3.57 8.66 -7.20
CA ALA A 158 -2.63 8.43 -8.30
C ALA A 158 -1.17 8.49 -7.84
N SER A 159 -0.84 9.41 -6.92
CA SER A 159 0.47 9.44 -6.25
C SER A 159 0.72 8.15 -5.47
N PHE A 160 -0.23 7.68 -4.64
CA PHE A 160 -0.08 6.41 -3.92
C PHE A 160 0.14 5.22 -4.86
N LEU A 161 -0.68 5.06 -5.90
CA LEU A 161 -0.51 3.95 -6.85
C LEU A 161 0.88 3.94 -7.47
N ARG A 162 1.42 5.13 -7.82
CA ARG A 162 2.76 5.26 -8.38
C ARG A 162 3.84 4.99 -7.33
N ASP A 163 3.68 5.52 -6.11
CA ASP A 163 4.65 5.33 -5.03
C ASP A 163 4.70 3.86 -4.57
N PHE A 164 3.59 3.13 -4.73
CA PHE A 164 3.54 1.68 -4.59
C PHE A 164 3.98 0.92 -5.85
N GLU A 165 4.27 1.59 -6.96
CA GLU A 165 4.58 0.94 -8.25
C GLU A 165 3.47 0.03 -8.79
N ILE A 166 2.25 0.15 -8.25
CA ILE A 166 1.04 -0.52 -8.75
C ILE A 166 0.69 -0.03 -10.15
N VAL A 167 1.06 1.21 -10.48
CA VAL A 167 0.96 1.75 -11.84
C VAL A 167 2.31 2.26 -12.33
N VAL A 168 2.65 1.85 -13.55
CA VAL A 168 3.89 2.21 -14.24
C VAL A 168 3.57 2.94 -15.54
N GLU A 169 4.49 3.81 -15.98
CA GLU A 169 4.35 4.55 -17.24
C GLU A 169 5.20 3.89 -18.33
N GLU A 170 4.56 3.49 -19.42
CA GLU A 170 5.18 2.91 -20.60
C GLU A 170 4.67 3.66 -21.84
N ASP A 171 5.58 4.15 -22.69
CA ASP A 171 5.25 4.86 -23.94
C ASP A 171 4.24 6.02 -23.77
N GLY A 172 4.32 6.74 -22.64
CA GLY A 172 3.43 7.87 -22.32
C GLY A 172 2.00 7.46 -21.93
N ARG A 173 1.81 6.19 -21.58
CA ARG A 173 0.57 5.64 -21.03
C ARG A 173 0.84 4.96 -19.71
N TRP A 174 -0.14 5.02 -18.82
CA TRP A 174 -0.09 4.36 -17.53
C TRP A 174 -0.71 2.98 -17.62
N HIS A 175 -0.10 2.00 -16.96
CA HIS A 175 -0.55 0.62 -16.89
C HIS A 175 -0.52 0.13 -15.45
N ILE A 176 -1.45 -0.75 -15.09
CA ILE A 176 -1.39 -1.52 -13.83
C ILE A 176 -0.30 -2.57 -13.98
N ASP A 177 0.62 -2.65 -13.02
CA ASP A 177 1.47 -3.81 -12.84
C ASP A 177 0.68 -4.85 -12.03
N PRO A 178 0.21 -5.94 -12.65
CA PRO A 178 -0.63 -6.92 -11.96
C PRO A 178 0.12 -7.65 -10.86
N ALA A 179 1.42 -7.93 -11.04
CA ALA A 179 2.22 -8.62 -10.02
C ALA A 179 2.39 -7.73 -8.79
N GLN A 180 2.71 -6.46 -9.01
CA GLN A 180 2.83 -5.49 -7.92
C GLN A 180 1.48 -5.22 -7.24
N TYR A 181 0.39 -5.19 -8.00
CA TYR A 181 -0.95 -5.03 -7.44
C TYR A 181 -1.37 -6.23 -6.58
N THR A 182 -1.19 -7.45 -7.08
CA THR A 182 -1.45 -8.69 -6.34
C THR A 182 -0.62 -8.76 -5.05
N TYR A 183 0.68 -8.43 -5.12
CA TYR A 183 1.56 -8.38 -3.95
C TYR A 183 1.01 -7.54 -2.80
N PHE A 184 0.32 -6.43 -3.11
CA PHE A 184 -0.32 -5.59 -2.09
C PHE A 184 -1.76 -6.00 -1.75
N ARG A 185 -2.49 -6.66 -2.66
CA ARG A 185 -3.93 -6.96 -2.50
C ARG A 185 -4.21 -8.28 -1.80
N GLY A 186 -3.36 -9.28 -1.96
CA GLY A 186 -3.68 -10.65 -1.59
C GLY A 186 -3.25 -10.99 -0.18
N GLU A 187 -4.08 -11.76 0.52
CA GLU A 187 -3.62 -12.53 1.67
C GLU A 187 -2.42 -13.36 1.22
N ASP A 188 -1.44 -13.54 2.11
CA ASP A 188 -0.20 -14.19 1.74
C ASP A 188 -0.41 -15.56 1.04
N ALA A 189 -1.53 -16.25 1.33
CA ALA A 189 -1.97 -17.47 0.64
C ALA A 189 -2.22 -17.28 -0.87
N ASP A 190 -2.90 -16.20 -1.27
CA ASP A 190 -3.24 -15.92 -2.66
C ASP A 190 -1.97 -15.57 -3.48
N ILE A 191 -1.01 -14.87 -2.85
CA ILE A 191 0.30 -14.57 -3.45
C ILE A 191 1.06 -15.85 -3.76
N VAL A 192 1.04 -16.83 -2.85
CA VAL A 192 1.67 -18.14 -3.06
C VAL A 192 0.99 -18.91 -4.18
N GLU A 193 -0.34 -18.84 -4.30
CA GLU A 193 -1.07 -19.50 -5.37
C GLU A 193 -0.74 -18.92 -6.75
N ASP A 194 -0.67 -17.60 -6.87
CA ASP A 194 -0.33 -16.93 -8.13
C ASP A 194 1.10 -17.30 -8.60
N ILE A 195 2.07 -17.35 -7.68
CA ILE A 195 3.44 -17.82 -7.99
C ILE A 195 3.40 -19.26 -8.51
N LEU A 196 2.66 -20.16 -7.86
CA LEU A 196 2.55 -21.54 -8.30
C LEU A 196 1.90 -21.64 -9.67
N ALA A 197 0.87 -20.84 -9.94
CA ALA A 197 0.17 -20.82 -11.23
C ALA A 197 1.09 -20.37 -12.38
N GLU A 198 1.90 -19.34 -12.17
CA GLU A 198 2.90 -18.86 -13.14
C GLU A 198 3.96 -19.92 -13.45
N HIS A 199 4.29 -20.77 -12.48
CA HIS A 199 5.22 -21.89 -12.61
C HIS A 199 4.57 -23.20 -13.09
N GLY A 200 3.38 -23.13 -13.71
CA GLY A 200 2.69 -24.29 -14.26
C GLY A 200 1.98 -25.14 -13.21
N ASN A 201 1.47 -24.49 -12.16
CA ASN A 201 0.78 -25.06 -11.00
C ASN A 201 1.64 -25.96 -10.11
N ARG A 202 2.96 -26.05 -10.33
CA ARG A 202 3.87 -26.90 -9.57
C ARG A 202 5.26 -26.29 -9.49
N MET A 203 5.83 -26.25 -8.30
CA MET A 203 7.17 -25.71 -8.06
C MET A 203 7.93 -26.54 -7.02
N ASP A 204 9.26 -26.52 -7.06
CA ASP A 204 10.09 -27.06 -5.98
C ASP A 204 9.81 -26.27 -4.69
N LEU A 205 9.52 -26.97 -3.59
CA LEU A 205 9.19 -26.34 -2.31
C LEU A 205 10.31 -25.43 -1.82
N ALA A 206 11.58 -25.83 -2.02
CA ALA A 206 12.71 -25.00 -1.64
C ALA A 206 12.83 -23.75 -2.51
N GLU A 207 12.38 -23.82 -3.77
CA GLU A 207 12.42 -22.70 -4.70
C GLU A 207 11.37 -21.66 -4.34
N ILE A 208 10.13 -22.06 -4.08
CA ILE A 208 9.08 -21.12 -3.65
C ILE A 208 9.41 -20.50 -2.28
N GLN A 209 9.92 -21.28 -1.33
CA GLN A 209 10.40 -20.74 -0.05
C GLN A 209 11.51 -19.71 -0.24
N ARG A 210 12.42 -19.94 -1.19
CA ARG A 210 13.47 -18.99 -1.53
C ARG A 210 12.91 -17.73 -2.18
N VAL A 211 11.97 -17.83 -3.12
CA VAL A 211 11.31 -16.66 -3.73
C VAL A 211 10.63 -15.83 -2.63
N LEU A 212 9.84 -16.46 -1.77
CA LEU A 212 9.11 -15.76 -0.70
C LEU A 212 10.05 -15.11 0.33
N THR A 213 11.16 -15.76 0.69
CA THR A 213 12.13 -15.20 1.66
C THR A 213 13.10 -14.19 1.05
N MET A 214 13.58 -14.42 -0.18
CA MET A 214 14.59 -13.57 -0.82
C MET A 214 13.98 -12.42 -1.61
N ASP A 215 12.91 -12.67 -2.36
CA ASP A 215 12.31 -11.67 -3.24
C ASP A 215 11.19 -10.92 -2.52
N PHE A 216 10.33 -11.65 -1.79
CA PHE A 216 9.19 -11.06 -1.04
C PHE A 216 9.54 -10.69 0.41
N LYS A 217 10.76 -11.02 0.88
CA LYS A 217 11.28 -10.70 2.23
C LYS A 217 10.44 -11.24 3.39
N TRP A 218 9.68 -12.30 3.18
CA TRP A 218 8.91 -12.94 4.25
C TRP A 218 9.81 -13.67 5.23
N SER A 219 9.41 -13.70 6.50
CA SER A 219 10.09 -14.52 7.49
C SER A 219 9.84 -16.01 7.24
N GLU A 220 10.78 -16.88 7.64
CA GLU A 220 10.62 -18.34 7.50
C GLU A 220 9.33 -18.84 8.18
N GLN A 221 9.01 -18.28 9.35
CA GLN A 221 7.81 -18.64 10.12
C GLN A 221 6.52 -18.22 9.40
N GLN A 222 6.50 -17.05 8.76
CA GLN A 222 5.37 -16.60 7.95
C GLN A 222 5.17 -17.55 6.77
N VAL A 223 6.23 -17.82 6.00
CA VAL A 223 6.20 -18.74 4.86
C VAL A 223 5.66 -20.12 5.26
N GLU A 224 6.15 -20.69 6.36
CA GLU A 224 5.68 -21.98 6.87
C GLU A 224 4.19 -21.94 7.23
N SER A 225 3.73 -20.89 7.93
CA SER A 225 2.33 -20.73 8.32
C SER A 225 1.39 -20.68 7.12
N ILE A 226 1.78 -20.00 6.04
CA ILE A 226 0.94 -19.81 4.85
C ILE A 226 0.89 -21.09 4.01
N LEU A 227 2.04 -21.74 3.81
CA LEU A 227 2.09 -23.01 3.10
C LEU A 227 1.31 -24.10 3.86
N GLN A 228 1.30 -24.05 5.20
CA GLN A 228 0.47 -24.93 6.01
C GLN A 228 -1.01 -24.59 5.86
N GLN A 229 -1.38 -23.30 5.93
CA GLN A 229 -2.75 -22.85 5.72
C GLN A 229 -3.32 -23.33 4.37
N LEU A 230 -2.55 -23.18 3.28
CA LEU A 230 -2.96 -23.64 1.95
C LEU A 230 -3.18 -25.15 1.89
N GLN A 231 -2.39 -25.93 2.63
CA GLN A 231 -2.57 -27.39 2.72
C GLN A 231 -3.79 -27.75 3.57
N ASP A 232 -4.00 -27.07 4.70
CA ASP A 232 -5.14 -27.29 5.58
C ASP A 232 -6.48 -26.93 4.91
N GLU A 233 -6.48 -25.88 4.07
CA GLU A 233 -7.61 -25.46 3.24
C GLU A 233 -7.77 -26.30 1.96
N ASN A 234 -6.89 -27.29 1.74
CA ASN A 234 -6.88 -28.17 0.56
C ASN A 234 -6.79 -27.40 -0.76
N ARG A 235 -6.07 -26.27 -0.73
CA ARG A 235 -5.78 -25.38 -1.86
C ARG A 235 -4.47 -25.75 -2.55
N ALA A 236 -3.48 -26.22 -1.77
CA ALA A 236 -2.22 -26.75 -2.27
C ALA A 236 -1.89 -28.10 -1.62
N ALA A 237 -1.10 -28.92 -2.31
CA ALA A 237 -0.61 -30.21 -1.82
C ALA A 237 0.90 -30.31 -2.01
N THR A 238 1.55 -31.09 -1.13
CA THR A 238 2.97 -31.43 -1.26
C THR A 238 3.15 -32.88 -1.65
N ASP A 239 4.05 -33.14 -2.61
CA ASP A 239 4.38 -34.50 -3.07
C ASP A 239 5.89 -34.64 -3.33
N ARG A 240 6.35 -35.88 -3.50
CA ARG A 240 7.72 -36.19 -3.94
C ARG A 240 7.77 -36.47 -5.42
N TYR A 241 8.50 -35.63 -6.15
CA TYR A 241 8.73 -35.77 -7.59
C TYR A 241 10.23 -35.71 -7.89
N GLU A 242 10.75 -36.69 -8.63
CA GLU A 242 12.16 -36.78 -9.05
C GLU A 242 13.20 -36.53 -7.94
N GLY A 243 12.92 -37.00 -6.72
CA GLY A 243 13.82 -36.87 -5.57
C GLY A 243 13.75 -35.51 -4.84
N LYS A 244 12.82 -34.64 -5.21
CA LYS A 244 12.54 -33.35 -4.58
C LYS A 244 11.15 -33.31 -3.98
N THR A 245 10.96 -32.44 -2.99
CA THR A 245 9.62 -32.08 -2.51
C THR A 245 9.10 -30.96 -3.38
N VAL A 246 7.95 -31.18 -4.01
CA VAL A 246 7.25 -30.15 -4.78
C VAL A 246 5.98 -29.76 -4.05
N ILE A 247 5.55 -28.53 -4.27
CA ILE A 247 4.21 -28.06 -3.91
C ILE A 247 3.43 -27.81 -5.21
N GLU A 248 2.16 -28.16 -5.23
CA GLU A 248 1.29 -27.98 -6.38
C GLU A 248 -0.10 -27.51 -5.98
N LEU A 249 -0.74 -26.75 -6.86
CA LEU A 249 -2.12 -26.32 -6.67
C LEU A 249 -3.07 -27.50 -6.86
N VAL A 250 -4.03 -27.63 -5.95
CA VAL A 250 -5.11 -28.61 -6.08
C VAL A 250 -6.08 -28.10 -7.14
N THR A 251 -5.94 -28.59 -8.36
CA THR A 251 -6.86 -28.27 -9.46
C THR A 251 -8.15 -29.09 -9.30
N THR A 252 -9.30 -28.39 -9.33
CA THR A 252 -10.64 -29.01 -9.33
C THR A 252 -11.13 -29.32 -10.73
#